data_AF-A0A7V0R360-F1
#
_entry.id   AF-A0A7V0R360-F1
#
_cell.length_a   1.000
_cell.length_b   1.000
_cell.length_c   1.000
_cell.angle_alpha   90.00
_cell.angle_beta   90.00
_cell.angle_gamma   90.00
#
_symmetry.space_group_name_H-M   'P 1'
#
loop_
_entity.id
_entity.type
_entity.pdbx_description
1 polymer ?
#
loop_
_entity_poly.entity_id
_entity_poly.type
_entity_poly.pdbx_seq_one_letter_code
_entity_poly.pdbx_strand_id
1 'polypeptide(L)'
;VLSKLTTILNMDESVVRTRPRIDDRSCTTQRCHPTTGIGKEGEFWTKRIKFIEQTRKDKTKRIIPFVHKTHFDKTKWVEGQEMHCTTCHQRETGQTHFEVSKEKCFLCHFKNAKFNEGRSKCSLCHEIPTKPLQKQKKEGEAKPGEKTITHKTIEEAKVPCQSCHLQMIKGKGIVRLEECFNCHDKEKTVIKEASNKKLMHEKHVAGQNASCFNCHEPVEHKQGDFISVVKNDCRACHPGHHKYQEMLLAGKQRKGVAEMPALMFDVKTNCLACHVEKKVVKGEEVESGSGKACAACHTPKHEEMAKEWKDKTADELKNAEEIEKEAVDAIENAKGKISEAKLKKAKAMLKEGRKSMRIVEYGGGVHNKKYSIMLLDNAMNNFEDAIDLIGEEQD
;
A
#
# COMPACT_ATOMS: atom_id res chain seq x y z
N VAL A 1 16.42 11.95 55.80
CA VAL A 1 16.42 13.18 54.98
C VAL A 1 17.79 13.46 54.36
N LEU A 2 18.91 13.20 55.06
CA LEU A 2 20.26 13.37 54.51
C LEU A 2 20.63 12.45 53.32
N SER A 3 20.15 11.20 53.25
CA SER A 3 20.55 10.30 52.15
C SER A 3 19.96 10.65 50.78
N LYS A 4 18.84 11.40 50.73
CA LYS A 4 18.26 11.89 49.47
C LYS A 4 18.98 13.13 48.93
N LEU A 5 19.64 13.92 49.79
CA LEU A 5 20.40 15.08 49.37
C LEU A 5 21.73 14.69 48.71
N THR A 6 22.38 13.64 49.21
CA THR A 6 23.68 13.17 48.69
C THR A 6 23.58 12.61 47.27
N THR A 7 22.41 12.11 46.85
CA THR A 7 22.19 11.58 45.50
C THR A 7 22.06 12.67 44.44
N ILE A 8 21.62 13.87 44.82
CA ILE A 8 21.39 14.98 43.86
C ILE A 8 22.68 15.76 43.58
N LEU A 9 23.60 15.83 44.54
CA LEU A 9 24.84 16.62 44.44
C LEU A 9 26.03 15.88 43.81
N ASN A 10 25.94 14.56 43.61
CA ASN A 10 26.96 13.72 42.96
C ASN A 10 26.60 13.32 41.52
N MET A 11 25.64 14.01 40.88
CA MET A 11 25.45 13.88 39.44
C MET A 11 26.42 14.85 38.76
N ASP A 12 27.61 14.35 38.41
CA ASP A 12 28.48 15.01 37.45
C ASP A 12 27.67 15.25 36.16
N GLU A 13 27.29 16.51 35.96
CA GLU A 13 26.33 17.04 34.98
C GLU A 13 24.84 16.69 35.21
N SER A 14 23.99 17.72 35.21
CA SER A 14 22.53 17.61 35.25
C SER A 14 22.00 17.04 33.93
N VAL A 15 22.06 15.72 33.77
CA VAL A 15 21.49 15.05 32.60
C VAL A 15 19.96 15.09 32.69
N VAL A 16 19.32 15.92 31.86
CA VAL A 16 17.85 15.90 31.69
C VAL A 16 17.46 14.55 31.08
N ARG A 17 16.75 13.73 31.85
CA ARG A 17 16.20 12.45 31.38
C ARG A 17 14.70 12.61 31.18
N THR A 18 14.23 12.32 29.97
CA THR A 18 12.79 12.35 29.68
C THR A 18 12.09 11.08 30.17
N ARG A 19 12.82 9.97 30.38
CA ARG A 19 12.29 8.71 30.89
C ARG A 19 13.25 7.98 31.84
N PRO A 20 12.75 7.26 32.85
CA PRO A 20 13.58 6.43 33.71
C PRO A 20 14.35 5.37 32.91
N ARG A 21 15.63 5.20 33.22
CA ARG A 21 16.48 4.13 32.69
C ARG A 21 16.65 3.06 33.75
N ILE A 22 16.42 1.82 33.38
CA ILE A 22 16.69 0.64 34.20
C ILE A 22 17.92 -0.03 33.64
N ASP A 23 18.84 -0.42 34.53
CA ASP A 23 20.04 -1.15 34.17
C ASP A 23 19.68 -2.54 33.63
N ASP A 24 20.21 -2.89 32.46
CA ASP A 24 19.93 -4.16 31.79
C ASP A 24 20.25 -5.38 32.67
N ARG A 25 21.21 -5.27 33.60
CA ARG A 25 21.54 -6.32 34.58
C ARG A 25 20.38 -6.64 35.51
N SER A 26 19.52 -5.66 35.79
CA SER A 26 18.30 -5.85 36.60
C SER A 26 17.25 -6.66 35.85
N CYS A 27 17.17 -6.45 34.52
CA CYS A 27 16.27 -7.22 33.65
C CYS A 27 16.80 -8.64 33.44
N THR A 28 18.12 -8.81 33.34
CA THR A 28 18.78 -10.04 32.88
C THR A 28 19.27 -10.96 33.98
N THR A 29 18.78 -10.78 35.21
CA THR A 29 19.10 -11.67 36.32
C THR A 29 18.62 -13.10 36.07
N GLN A 30 19.19 -14.07 36.78
CA GLN A 30 18.80 -15.49 36.70
C GLN A 30 17.30 -15.72 36.97
N ARG A 31 16.66 -14.87 37.79
CA ARG A 31 15.24 -15.00 38.16
C ARG A 31 14.28 -14.30 37.19
N CYS A 32 14.79 -13.55 36.21
CA CYS A 32 13.99 -12.76 35.27
C CYS A 32 14.27 -13.21 33.82
N HIS A 33 15.17 -12.53 33.11
CA HIS A 33 15.52 -12.79 31.71
C HIS A 33 17.01 -13.17 31.55
N PRO A 34 17.46 -14.38 31.96
CA PRO A 34 18.87 -14.78 31.87
C PRO A 34 19.38 -14.85 30.41
N THR A 35 20.47 -14.15 30.10
CA THR A 35 21.04 -14.12 28.74
C THR A 35 21.97 -15.29 28.40
N THR A 36 22.35 -16.11 29.40
CA THR A 36 23.24 -17.28 29.28
C THR A 36 22.67 -18.50 30.03
N GLY A 37 22.77 -19.70 29.44
CA GLY A 37 22.30 -20.97 30.03
C GLY A 37 21.98 -22.08 29.00
N ILE A 38 22.17 -23.35 29.37
CA ILE A 38 21.75 -24.55 28.60
C ILE A 38 20.51 -25.14 29.31
N GLY A 39 19.42 -25.35 28.56
CA GLY A 39 18.09 -25.69 29.08
C GLY A 39 17.10 -24.53 28.89
N LYS A 40 15.81 -24.71 29.24
CA LYS A 40 14.69 -23.75 28.99
C LYS A 40 14.96 -22.29 29.44
N GLU A 41 15.99 -22.04 30.24
CA GLU A 41 16.41 -20.74 30.78
C GLU A 41 17.65 -20.23 30.00
N GLY A 42 17.46 -19.18 29.20
CA GLY A 42 18.44 -18.68 28.23
C GLY A 42 17.97 -18.79 26.77
N GLU A 43 16.99 -19.66 26.51
CA GLU A 43 16.37 -19.80 25.20
C GLU A 43 15.73 -18.50 24.72
N PHE A 44 15.05 -17.72 25.56
CA PHE A 44 14.32 -16.53 25.06
C PHE A 44 15.24 -15.47 24.39
N TRP A 45 16.54 -15.47 24.71
CA TRP A 45 17.50 -14.55 24.11
C TRP A 45 17.85 -14.94 22.67
N THR A 46 17.99 -16.23 22.40
CA THR A 46 18.44 -16.79 21.11
C THR A 46 17.30 -17.37 20.28
N LYS A 47 16.20 -17.77 20.93
CA LYS A 47 15.02 -18.38 20.33
C LYS A 47 14.19 -17.35 19.61
N ARG A 48 13.58 -17.81 18.51
CA ARG A 48 12.56 -17.08 17.78
C ARG A 48 11.25 -17.12 18.56
N ILE A 49 10.98 -16.06 19.32
CA ILE A 49 9.72 -15.91 20.05
C ILE A 49 8.62 -15.42 19.12
N LYS A 50 7.37 -15.78 19.41
CA LYS A 50 6.20 -15.24 18.71
C LYS A 50 5.80 -13.91 19.37
N PHE A 51 6.38 -12.81 18.90
CA PHE A 51 6.11 -11.49 19.47
C PHE A 51 4.65 -11.07 19.30
N ILE A 52 4.07 -11.32 18.13
CA ILE A 52 2.64 -11.11 17.88
C ILE A 52 2.07 -12.39 17.29
N GLU A 53 0.96 -12.87 17.86
CA GLU A 53 0.13 -13.92 17.28
C GLU A 53 -1.30 -13.37 17.16
N GLN A 54 -1.78 -13.21 15.92
CA GLN A 54 -3.13 -12.67 15.65
C GLN A 54 -3.86 -13.60 14.69
N THR A 55 -5.09 -13.97 15.03
CA THR A 55 -5.98 -14.73 14.13
C THR A 55 -6.60 -13.78 13.11
N ARG A 56 -6.48 -14.11 11.82
CA ARG A 56 -7.09 -13.41 10.70
C ARG A 56 -8.54 -13.85 10.51
N LYS A 57 -9.31 -13.09 9.72
CA LYS A 57 -10.73 -13.38 9.41
C LYS A 57 -10.95 -14.77 8.79
N ASP A 58 -9.96 -15.25 8.03
CA ASP A 58 -9.95 -16.57 7.39
C ASP A 58 -9.48 -17.70 8.33
N LYS A 59 -9.42 -17.44 9.65
CA LYS A 59 -8.91 -18.32 10.71
C LYS A 59 -7.42 -18.66 10.62
N THR A 60 -6.68 -18.10 9.66
CA THR A 60 -5.21 -18.27 9.61
C THR A 60 -4.54 -17.42 10.68
N LYS A 61 -3.38 -17.86 11.18
CA LYS A 61 -2.62 -17.12 12.20
C LYS A 61 -1.55 -16.26 11.53
N ARG A 62 -1.49 -14.98 11.88
CA ARG A 62 -0.36 -14.09 11.61
C ARG A 62 0.58 -14.16 12.79
N ILE A 63 1.80 -14.64 12.54
CA ILE A 63 2.87 -14.68 13.55
C ILE A 63 3.94 -13.68 13.13
N ILE A 64 4.32 -12.78 14.04
CA ILE A 64 5.51 -11.93 13.89
C ILE A 64 6.58 -12.47 14.85
N PRO A 65 7.69 -13.02 14.32
CA PRO A 65 8.77 -13.52 15.13
C PRO A 65 9.68 -12.39 15.63
N PHE A 66 10.34 -12.62 16.77
CA PHE A 66 11.39 -11.75 17.29
C PHE A 66 12.53 -12.59 17.90
N VAL A 67 13.76 -12.09 17.83
CA VAL A 67 14.95 -12.70 18.46
C VAL A 67 15.76 -11.58 19.11
N HIS A 68 16.02 -11.65 20.42
CA HIS A 68 16.75 -10.59 21.13
C HIS A 68 18.20 -10.49 20.66
N LYS A 69 18.92 -11.62 20.60
CA LYS A 69 20.36 -11.68 20.25
C LYS A 69 20.70 -10.92 18.97
N THR A 70 19.83 -10.96 17.96
CA THR A 70 20.09 -10.27 16.68
C THR A 70 19.99 -8.75 16.77
N HIS A 71 19.19 -8.24 17.71
CA HIS A 71 19.00 -6.80 17.93
C HIS A 71 20.06 -6.19 18.86
N PHE A 72 20.79 -7.01 19.61
CA PHE A 72 21.93 -6.58 20.46
C PHE A 72 23.30 -6.76 19.76
N ASP A 73 23.29 -7.08 18.46
CA ASP A 73 24.49 -7.08 17.64
C ASP A 73 24.90 -5.64 17.31
N LYS A 74 25.96 -5.17 17.96
CA LYS A 74 26.49 -3.80 17.84
C LYS A 74 26.82 -3.40 16.40
N THR A 75 27.17 -4.37 15.55
CA THR A 75 27.48 -4.12 14.14
C THR A 75 26.25 -3.69 13.31
N LYS A 76 25.04 -3.94 13.84
CA LYS A 76 23.76 -3.63 13.19
C LYS A 76 23.05 -2.44 13.80
N TRP A 77 23.63 -1.84 14.84
CA TRP A 77 23.03 -0.69 15.50
C TRP A 77 23.06 0.53 14.60
N VAL A 78 22.09 1.41 14.83
CA VAL A 78 22.10 2.73 14.23
C VAL A 78 23.35 3.45 14.74
N GLU A 79 24.07 4.14 13.87
CA GLU A 79 25.28 4.88 14.26
C GLU A 79 25.02 5.78 15.48
N GLY A 80 25.87 5.61 16.51
CA GLY A 80 25.75 6.31 17.79
C GLY A 80 24.73 5.73 18.78
N GLN A 81 23.92 4.76 18.35
CA GLN A 81 22.94 4.09 19.22
C GLN A 81 23.64 3.08 20.12
N GLU A 82 23.20 3.03 21.38
CA GLU A 82 23.42 1.90 22.27
C GLU A 82 22.05 1.27 22.59
N MET A 83 21.90 -0.03 22.38
CA MET A 83 20.64 -0.72 22.67
C MET A 83 20.63 -1.23 24.10
N HIS A 84 19.60 -0.84 24.85
CA HIS A 84 19.29 -1.32 26.18
C HIS A 84 17.91 -2.01 26.17
N CYS A 85 17.62 -2.81 27.21
CA CYS A 85 16.27 -3.37 27.41
C CYS A 85 15.22 -2.25 27.40
N THR A 86 15.54 -1.13 28.06
CA THR A 86 14.69 0.05 28.13
C THR A 86 14.65 0.87 26.84
N THR A 87 15.40 0.55 25.79
CA THR A 87 15.18 1.16 24.47
C THR A 87 13.86 0.65 23.86
N CYS A 88 13.59 -0.65 24.01
CA CYS A 88 12.37 -1.27 23.51
C CYS A 88 11.26 -1.29 24.55
N HIS A 89 11.56 -1.77 25.77
CA HIS A 89 10.63 -1.91 26.88
C HIS A 89 10.46 -0.58 27.61
N GLN A 90 9.49 0.20 27.18
CA GLN A 90 9.17 1.50 27.78
C GLN A 90 7.68 1.57 28.08
N ARG A 91 7.32 2.45 29.01
CA ARG A 91 5.93 2.85 29.20
C ARG A 91 5.55 3.81 28.08
N GLU A 92 4.79 3.33 27.11
CA GLU A 92 4.28 4.16 26.01
C GLU A 92 2.82 4.56 26.24
N THR A 93 2.04 3.70 26.89
CA THR A 93 0.63 3.89 27.21
C THR A 93 0.42 3.93 28.73
N GLY A 94 -0.79 4.33 29.13
CA GLY A 94 -1.20 4.29 30.53
C GLY A 94 -1.44 2.87 31.07
N GLN A 95 -1.47 1.84 30.22
CA GLN A 95 -1.98 0.51 30.55
C GLN A 95 -0.97 -0.39 31.26
N THR A 96 0.32 -0.31 30.89
CA THR A 96 1.38 -1.13 31.47
C THR A 96 2.65 -0.32 31.73
N HIS A 97 3.48 -0.80 32.66
CA HIS A 97 4.76 -0.14 32.97
C HIS A 97 5.86 -0.48 31.96
N PHE A 98 5.76 -1.65 31.31
CA PHE A 98 6.66 -2.07 30.24
C PHE A 98 5.86 -2.64 29.09
N GLU A 99 6.02 -2.03 27.92
CA GLU A 99 5.54 -2.58 26.66
C GLU A 99 6.51 -2.30 25.54
N VAL A 100 6.35 -3.04 24.45
CA VAL A 100 7.14 -2.86 23.23
C VAL A 100 6.19 -2.44 22.13
N SER A 101 6.21 -1.16 21.77
CA SER A 101 5.42 -0.65 20.64
C SER A 101 5.98 -1.18 19.32
N LYS A 102 5.06 -1.62 18.44
CA LYS A 102 5.39 -2.01 17.06
C LYS A 102 6.00 -0.86 16.25
N GLU A 103 5.68 0.37 16.60
CA GLU A 103 6.17 1.57 15.90
C GLU A 103 7.69 1.67 15.98
N LYS A 104 8.31 1.21 17.06
CA LYS A 104 9.77 1.17 17.19
C LYS A 104 10.39 0.23 16.17
N CYS A 105 9.75 -0.93 15.96
CA CYS A 105 10.15 -1.87 14.91
C CYS A 105 10.00 -1.19 13.53
N PHE A 106 8.90 -0.50 13.28
CA PHE A 106 8.65 0.15 11.99
C PHE A 106 9.67 1.25 11.71
N LEU A 107 9.99 2.09 12.70
CA LEU A 107 11.00 3.13 12.57
C LEU A 107 12.38 2.52 12.25
N CYS A 108 12.80 1.50 13.01
CA CYS A 108 14.09 0.85 12.79
C CYS A 108 14.16 0.04 11.51
N HIS A 109 13.08 -0.54 11.01
CA HIS A 109 13.14 -1.38 9.82
C HIS A 109 12.81 -0.64 8.52
N PHE A 110 12.06 0.47 8.58
CA PHE A 110 11.59 1.17 7.39
C PHE A 110 12.20 2.56 7.17
N LYS A 111 12.68 3.27 8.19
CA LYS A 111 13.30 4.60 7.99
C LYS A 111 14.51 4.49 7.06
N ASN A 112 14.55 5.28 5.99
CA ASN A 112 15.63 5.28 5.01
C ASN A 112 15.99 3.88 4.44
N ALA A 113 15.05 2.94 4.48
CA ALA A 113 15.23 1.62 3.90
C ALA A 113 14.49 1.54 2.55
N LYS A 114 15.10 0.89 1.57
CA LYS A 114 14.41 0.52 0.32
C LYS A 114 13.32 -0.50 0.62
N PHE A 115 12.28 -0.57 -0.20
CA PHE A 115 11.14 -1.46 0.03
C PHE A 115 11.55 -2.93 -0.10
N ASN A 116 11.28 -3.74 0.93
CA ASN A 116 11.61 -5.18 0.96
C ASN A 116 13.11 -5.50 0.72
N GLU A 117 14.02 -4.68 1.22
CA GLU A 117 15.48 -4.85 1.08
C GLU A 117 16.21 -4.72 2.42
N GLY A 118 17.31 -5.48 2.58
CA GLY A 118 18.10 -5.45 3.82
C GLY A 118 17.25 -5.68 5.06
N ARG A 119 17.21 -4.66 5.94
CA ARG A 119 16.43 -4.69 7.19
C ARG A 119 14.92 -4.53 7.00
N SER A 120 14.43 -4.06 5.87
CA SER A 120 12.98 -3.87 5.62
C SER A 120 12.31 -5.09 4.97
N LYS A 121 13.07 -6.18 4.74
CA LYS A 121 12.55 -7.40 4.12
C LYS A 121 11.32 -7.91 4.86
N CYS A 122 10.22 -8.09 4.14
CA CYS A 122 8.94 -8.55 4.67
C CYS A 122 9.10 -9.91 5.39
N SER A 123 9.91 -10.80 4.82
CA SER A 123 10.18 -12.15 5.33
C SER A 123 10.90 -12.19 6.68
N LEU A 124 11.47 -11.07 7.15
CA LEU A 124 12.05 -10.99 8.49
C LEU A 124 10.97 -11.06 9.58
N CYS A 125 9.79 -10.49 9.29
CA CYS A 125 8.69 -10.38 10.24
C CYS A 125 7.44 -11.16 9.83
N HIS A 126 7.34 -11.60 8.57
CA HIS A 126 6.17 -12.25 8.02
C HIS A 126 6.52 -13.59 7.37
N GLU A 127 5.67 -14.58 7.60
CA GLU A 127 5.65 -15.78 6.78
C GLU A 127 4.91 -15.47 5.47
N ILE A 128 5.57 -15.79 4.35
CA ILE A 128 5.04 -15.52 3.00
C ILE A 128 4.03 -16.61 2.62
N PRO A 129 2.77 -16.27 2.28
CA PRO A 129 1.78 -17.27 1.92
C PRO A 129 2.16 -18.07 0.66
N THR A 130 2.01 -19.39 0.72
CA THR A 130 2.29 -20.30 -0.40
C THR A 130 1.08 -20.55 -1.30
N LYS A 131 -0.13 -20.29 -0.80
CA LYS A 131 -1.38 -20.55 -1.52
C LYS A 131 -1.45 -19.78 -2.86
N PRO A 132 -2.12 -20.34 -3.87
CA PRO A 132 -2.40 -19.63 -5.12
C PRO A 132 -3.12 -18.30 -4.90
N LEU A 133 -2.73 -17.28 -5.66
CA LEU A 133 -3.41 -15.97 -5.68
C LEU A 133 -4.69 -16.01 -6.53
N GLN A 134 -4.75 -16.93 -7.50
CA GLN A 134 -5.90 -17.12 -8.37
C GLN A 134 -7.06 -17.79 -7.62
N LYS A 135 -8.14 -17.07 -7.33
CA LYS A 135 -9.32 -17.60 -6.61
C LYS A 135 -9.91 -18.86 -7.26
N GLN A 136 -9.83 -18.94 -8.58
CA GLN A 136 -10.32 -20.07 -9.39
C GLN A 136 -9.45 -21.33 -9.33
N LYS A 137 -8.28 -21.29 -8.66
CA LYS A 137 -7.36 -22.43 -8.57
C LYS A 137 -7.17 -22.88 -7.14
N LYS A 138 -7.17 -24.20 -6.91
CA LYS A 138 -6.70 -24.78 -5.65
C LYS A 138 -5.24 -25.20 -5.76
N GLU A 139 -4.62 -25.38 -4.61
CA GLU A 139 -3.25 -25.86 -4.50
C GLU A 139 -3.14 -27.28 -5.11
N GLY A 140 -2.21 -27.46 -6.05
CA GLY A 140 -2.01 -28.74 -6.76
C GLY A 140 -2.86 -28.97 -8.02
N GLU A 141 -3.81 -28.08 -8.37
CA GLU A 141 -4.71 -28.23 -9.53
C GLU A 141 -4.18 -27.54 -10.82
N ALA A 142 -2.86 -27.49 -11.02
CA ALA A 142 -2.31 -26.88 -12.24
C ALA A 142 -2.57 -27.79 -13.46
N LYS A 143 -3.44 -27.38 -14.38
CA LYS A 143 -3.61 -28.06 -15.68
C LYS A 143 -2.36 -27.88 -16.56
N PRO A 144 -2.05 -28.84 -17.45
CA PRO A 144 -0.97 -28.68 -18.42
C PRO A 144 -1.12 -27.40 -19.24
N GLY A 145 -0.07 -26.57 -19.29
CA GLY A 145 -0.07 -25.29 -20.01
C GLY A 145 -0.57 -24.09 -19.20
N GLU A 146 -1.02 -24.28 -17.96
CA GLU A 146 -1.42 -23.18 -17.08
C GLU A 146 -0.38 -22.92 -15.97
N LYS A 147 0.02 -21.65 -15.80
CA LYS A 147 0.89 -21.23 -14.69
C LYS A 147 0.05 -20.88 -13.47
N THR A 148 0.33 -21.52 -12.33
CA THR A 148 -0.26 -21.15 -11.04
C THR A 148 0.56 -20.02 -10.42
N ILE A 149 -0.11 -18.91 -10.10
CA ILE A 149 0.52 -17.70 -9.57
C ILE A 149 0.48 -17.79 -8.04
N THR A 150 1.66 -17.92 -7.44
CA THR A 150 1.92 -17.88 -5.99
C THR A 150 2.99 -16.83 -5.69
N HIS A 151 3.17 -16.45 -4.42
CA HIS A 151 4.27 -15.54 -4.05
C HIS A 151 5.64 -16.09 -4.48
N LYS A 152 5.85 -17.41 -4.41
CA LYS A 152 7.09 -18.07 -4.87
C LYS A 152 7.32 -17.79 -6.36
N THR A 153 6.31 -18.03 -7.21
CA THR A 153 6.45 -17.78 -8.65
C THR A 153 6.61 -16.29 -9.00
N ILE A 154 6.06 -15.40 -8.18
CA ILE A 154 6.22 -13.93 -8.32
C ILE A 154 7.65 -13.52 -7.98
N GLU A 155 8.23 -14.08 -6.92
CA GLU A 155 9.62 -13.86 -6.52
C GLU A 155 10.60 -14.42 -7.57
N GLU A 156 10.37 -15.64 -8.06
CA GLU A 156 11.15 -16.25 -9.15
C GLU A 156 11.09 -15.40 -10.44
N ALA A 157 9.94 -14.80 -10.73
CA ALA A 157 9.76 -13.88 -11.85
C ALA A 157 10.31 -12.46 -11.57
N LYS A 158 10.88 -12.21 -10.38
CA LYS A 158 11.44 -10.91 -9.96
C LYS A 158 10.43 -9.76 -10.02
N VAL A 159 9.15 -10.05 -9.87
CA VAL A 159 8.11 -9.03 -9.83
C VAL A 159 8.21 -8.27 -8.50
N PRO A 160 8.35 -6.93 -8.50
CA PRO A 160 8.53 -6.17 -7.27
C PRO A 160 7.35 -6.32 -6.31
N CYS A 161 7.60 -6.54 -5.02
CA CYS A 161 6.53 -6.68 -4.02
C CYS A 161 5.65 -5.41 -3.91
N GLN A 162 6.22 -4.24 -4.23
CA GLN A 162 5.51 -2.97 -4.28
C GLN A 162 4.41 -2.93 -5.34
N SER A 163 4.44 -3.80 -6.35
CA SER A 163 3.36 -3.96 -7.34
C SER A 163 2.02 -4.40 -6.73
N CYS A 164 2.02 -4.89 -5.48
CA CYS A 164 0.78 -5.22 -4.74
C CYS A 164 0.75 -4.69 -3.28
N HIS A 165 1.92 -4.41 -2.69
CA HIS A 165 2.06 -4.12 -1.25
C HIS A 165 2.61 -2.73 -0.92
N LEU A 166 2.74 -1.82 -1.89
CA LEU A 166 3.31 -0.48 -1.67
C LEU A 166 2.61 0.31 -0.54
N GLN A 167 1.30 0.12 -0.38
CA GLN A 167 0.45 0.76 0.62
C GLN A 167 0.69 0.31 2.06
N MET A 168 1.51 -0.74 2.27
CA MET A 168 1.74 -1.31 3.60
C MET A 168 2.55 -0.39 4.52
N ILE A 169 3.34 0.54 3.98
CA ILE A 169 4.26 1.39 4.76
C ILE A 169 3.96 2.84 4.41
N LYS A 170 3.71 3.68 5.43
CA LYS A 170 3.49 5.12 5.27
C LYS A 170 4.32 5.92 6.26
N GLY A 171 4.81 7.06 5.81
CA GLY A 171 5.72 7.91 6.59
C GLY A 171 7.18 7.51 6.41
N LYS A 172 8.07 8.48 6.63
CA LYS A 172 9.53 8.32 6.51
C LYS A 172 10.25 8.39 7.86
N GLY A 173 9.48 8.55 8.95
CA GLY A 173 9.99 8.75 10.31
C GLY A 173 10.95 9.92 10.38
N ILE A 174 10.66 11.02 9.67
CA ILE A 174 11.55 12.19 9.63
C ILE A 174 11.68 12.80 11.01
N VAL A 175 12.79 13.50 11.24
CA VAL A 175 12.95 14.33 12.43
C VAL A 175 12.46 15.72 12.07
N ARG A 176 11.56 16.26 12.87
CA ARG A 176 11.06 17.62 12.75
C ARG A 176 11.90 18.53 13.65
N LEU A 177 12.31 19.67 13.10
CA LEU A 177 13.15 20.61 13.84
C LEU A 177 12.39 21.22 15.03
N GLU A 178 11.08 21.34 14.90
CA GLU A 178 10.19 21.82 15.93
C GLU A 178 10.28 21.00 17.22
N GLU A 179 10.51 19.69 17.11
CA GLU A 179 10.60 18.78 18.25
C GLU A 179 11.84 19.05 19.11
N CYS A 180 12.93 19.54 18.50
CA CYS A 180 14.13 19.94 19.23
C CYS A 180 13.83 21.07 20.22
N PHE A 181 12.89 21.95 19.88
CA PHE A 181 12.55 23.13 20.67
C PHE A 181 11.61 22.85 21.85
N ASN A 182 11.19 21.60 22.03
CA ASN A 182 10.51 21.18 23.25
C ASN A 182 11.45 21.20 24.47
N CYS A 183 12.76 21.18 24.25
CA CYS A 183 13.78 21.18 25.31
C CYS A 183 14.93 22.15 25.06
N HIS A 184 15.20 22.54 23.80
CA HIS A 184 16.25 23.48 23.45
C HIS A 184 15.69 24.84 23.03
N ASP A 185 16.44 25.90 23.31
CA ASP A 185 16.17 27.20 22.70
C ASP A 185 16.48 27.19 21.19
N LYS A 186 15.92 28.16 20.47
CA LYS A 186 16.07 28.30 19.01
C LYS A 186 17.45 28.83 18.61
N GLU A 187 18.47 28.05 18.94
CA GLU A 187 19.87 28.38 18.65
C GLU A 187 20.35 27.82 17.31
N LYS A 188 21.21 28.56 16.60
CA LYS A 188 21.76 28.15 15.30
C LYS A 188 22.53 26.84 15.35
N THR A 189 23.21 26.58 16.46
CA THR A 189 23.98 25.35 16.73
C THR A 189 23.07 24.12 16.76
N VAL A 190 21.95 24.20 17.49
CA VAL A 190 20.94 23.12 17.57
C VAL A 190 20.36 22.83 16.19
N ILE A 191 20.00 23.86 15.43
CA ILE A 191 19.44 23.71 14.07
C ILE A 191 20.44 23.01 13.14
N LYS A 192 21.72 23.40 13.19
CA LYS A 192 22.78 22.81 12.37
C LYS A 192 23.00 21.34 12.70
N GLU A 193 23.02 21.00 13.99
CA GLU A 193 23.34 19.65 14.47
C GLU A 193 22.12 18.71 14.54
N ALA A 194 20.89 19.19 14.38
CA ALA A 194 19.67 18.38 14.46
C ALA A 194 19.65 17.16 13.51
N SER A 195 20.42 17.22 12.41
CA SER A 195 20.56 16.13 11.43
C SER A 195 21.74 15.19 11.71
N ASN A 196 22.59 15.51 12.70
CA ASN A 196 23.77 14.74 13.06
C ASN A 196 23.37 13.44 13.79
N LYS A 197 23.12 12.40 13.00
CA LYS A 197 22.64 11.10 13.45
C LYS A 197 23.46 10.53 14.62
N LYS A 198 24.79 10.56 14.54
CA LYS A 198 25.67 10.01 15.57
C LYS A 198 25.49 10.77 16.89
N LEU A 199 25.60 12.10 16.84
CA LEU A 199 25.41 12.96 18.00
C LEU A 199 24.04 12.74 18.65
N MET A 200 22.98 12.69 17.82
CA MET A 200 21.62 12.56 18.31
C MET A 200 21.41 11.24 19.07
N HIS A 201 21.87 10.12 18.52
CA HIS A 201 21.71 8.82 19.19
C HIS A 201 22.65 8.67 20.39
N GLU A 202 23.89 9.16 20.34
CA GLU A 202 24.84 9.04 21.45
C GLU A 202 24.40 9.87 22.66
N LYS A 203 24.07 11.15 22.44
CA LYS A 203 23.77 12.08 23.53
C LYS A 203 22.34 11.94 24.04
N HIS A 204 21.35 11.85 23.14
CA HIS A 204 19.96 11.82 23.55
C HIS A 204 19.45 10.41 23.82
N VAL A 205 19.70 9.45 22.94
CA VAL A 205 19.12 8.11 23.11
C VAL A 205 19.96 7.27 24.08
N ALA A 206 21.25 7.10 23.85
CA ALA A 206 22.13 6.33 24.73
C ALA A 206 22.41 7.07 26.05
N GLY A 207 22.74 8.37 25.99
CA GLY A 207 23.05 9.19 27.17
C GLY A 207 21.83 9.52 28.03
N GLN A 208 20.81 10.15 27.43
CA GLN A 208 19.65 10.69 28.16
C GLN A 208 18.42 9.75 28.19
N ASN A 209 18.46 8.61 27.50
CA ASN A 209 17.34 7.68 27.36
C ASN A 209 16.08 8.33 26.74
N ALA A 210 16.28 9.24 25.78
CA ALA A 210 15.20 9.86 25.03
C ALA A 210 14.40 8.80 24.25
N SER A 211 13.07 8.96 24.18
CA SER A 211 12.25 8.12 23.32
C SER A 211 12.50 8.47 21.85
N CYS A 212 12.48 7.46 20.97
CA CYS A 212 12.64 7.68 19.53
C CYS A 212 11.62 8.70 19.01
N PHE A 213 10.40 8.67 19.54
CA PHE A 213 9.29 9.54 19.13
C PHE A 213 9.30 10.93 19.78
N ASN A 214 10.32 11.24 20.60
CA ASN A 214 10.59 12.63 20.95
C ASN A 214 11.18 13.41 19.76
N CYS A 215 11.71 12.72 18.75
CA CYS A 215 12.32 13.37 17.58
C CYS A 215 11.73 12.83 16.26
N HIS A 216 11.50 11.51 16.18
CA HIS A 216 11.01 10.87 14.96
C HIS A 216 9.49 10.85 14.90
N GLU A 217 8.94 11.19 13.74
CA GLU A 217 7.57 10.82 13.42
C GLU A 217 7.38 9.29 13.41
N PRO A 218 6.18 8.79 13.78
CA PRO A 218 5.87 7.37 13.64
C PRO A 218 5.82 6.97 12.15
N VAL A 219 6.36 5.78 11.86
CA VAL A 219 6.12 5.10 10.58
C VAL A 219 4.91 4.20 10.76
N GLU A 220 3.90 4.33 9.92
CA GLU A 220 2.75 3.44 9.94
C GLU A 220 3.01 2.19 9.10
N HIS A 221 2.72 1.03 9.66
CA HIS A 221 2.70 -0.24 8.92
C HIS A 221 1.36 -0.95 9.08
N LYS A 222 0.44 -0.67 8.17
CA LYS A 222 -0.95 -1.17 8.21
C LYS A 222 -1.51 -1.34 6.80
N GLN A 223 -2.60 -2.10 6.69
CA GLN A 223 -3.32 -2.22 5.41
C GLN A 223 -3.90 -0.85 5.03
N GLY A 224 -3.76 -0.50 3.76
CA GLY A 224 -4.35 0.70 3.17
C GLY A 224 -4.90 0.41 1.79
N ASP A 225 -5.31 1.46 1.09
CA ASP A 225 -5.73 1.39 -0.31
C ASP A 225 -4.51 1.24 -1.23
N PHE A 226 -4.50 0.16 -2.01
CA PHE A 226 -3.39 -0.26 -2.88
C PHE A 226 -3.34 0.51 -4.21
N ILE A 227 -4.44 1.16 -4.61
CA ILE A 227 -4.49 2.01 -5.80
C ILE A 227 -4.17 3.46 -5.41
N SER A 228 -4.66 3.93 -4.26
CA SER A 228 -4.43 5.32 -3.85
C SER A 228 -2.95 5.64 -3.66
N VAL A 229 -2.17 4.69 -3.11
CA VAL A 229 -0.75 4.91 -2.79
C VAL A 229 0.09 5.25 -4.02
N VAL A 230 -0.25 4.71 -5.18
CA VAL A 230 0.47 4.94 -6.45
C VAL A 230 0.15 6.34 -7.02
N LYS A 231 -1.00 6.92 -6.64
CA LYS A 231 -1.49 8.20 -7.19
C LYS A 231 -1.05 9.42 -6.39
N ASN A 232 -0.42 9.23 -5.23
CA ASN A 232 -0.31 10.28 -4.21
C ASN A 232 0.46 11.53 -4.66
N ASP A 233 1.34 11.43 -5.66
CA ASP A 233 2.15 12.57 -6.11
C ASP A 233 1.45 13.41 -7.19
N CYS A 234 0.60 12.82 -8.03
CA CYS A 234 -0.02 13.51 -9.17
C CYS A 234 -1.37 14.18 -8.82
N ARG A 235 -2.05 13.70 -7.77
CA ARG A 235 -3.42 14.15 -7.43
C ARG A 235 -3.50 15.60 -6.97
N ALA A 236 -2.39 16.17 -6.48
CA ALA A 236 -2.33 17.55 -6.04
C ALA A 236 -2.59 18.53 -7.20
N CYS A 237 -2.09 18.21 -8.40
CA CYS A 237 -2.23 19.07 -9.58
C CYS A 237 -3.20 18.51 -10.63
N HIS A 238 -3.33 17.18 -10.75
CA HIS A 238 -4.22 16.53 -11.72
C HIS A 238 -5.24 15.61 -11.04
N PRO A 239 -6.27 16.18 -10.38
CA PRO A 239 -7.28 15.40 -9.68
C PRO A 239 -8.08 14.57 -10.69
N GLY A 240 -7.99 13.25 -10.55
CA GLY A 240 -8.83 12.31 -11.31
C GLY A 240 -8.35 11.95 -12.71
N HIS A 241 -7.08 12.21 -13.06
CA HIS A 241 -6.51 11.79 -14.34
C HIS A 241 -6.72 10.29 -14.62
N HIS A 242 -6.61 9.45 -13.58
CA HIS A 242 -6.74 7.99 -13.67
C HIS A 242 -8.13 7.44 -13.26
N LYS A 243 -9.17 8.30 -13.24
CA LYS A 243 -10.47 7.92 -12.66
C LYS A 243 -11.15 6.77 -13.42
N TYR A 244 -11.05 6.75 -14.75
CA TYR A 244 -11.76 5.76 -15.57
C TYR A 244 -11.05 4.39 -15.53
N GLN A 245 -9.71 4.38 -15.51
CA GLN A 245 -8.89 3.20 -15.28
C GLN A 245 -9.25 2.54 -13.94
N GLU A 246 -9.40 3.34 -12.88
CA GLU A 246 -9.83 2.86 -11.56
C GLU A 246 -11.27 2.32 -11.59
N MET A 247 -12.19 3.00 -12.28
CA MET A 247 -13.57 2.54 -12.44
C MET A 247 -13.64 1.19 -13.16
N LEU A 248 -12.83 0.99 -14.21
CA LEU A 248 -12.74 -0.28 -14.93
C LEU A 248 -12.14 -1.39 -14.05
N LEU A 249 -11.00 -1.14 -13.41
CA LEU A 249 -10.37 -2.13 -12.52
C LEU A 249 -11.29 -2.56 -11.37
N ALA A 250 -11.95 -1.59 -10.73
CA ALA A 250 -12.86 -1.85 -9.62
C ALA A 250 -14.14 -2.55 -10.08
N GLY A 251 -14.63 -2.28 -11.29
CA GLY A 251 -15.77 -2.97 -11.89
C GLY A 251 -17.07 -2.88 -11.08
N LYS A 252 -17.28 -1.79 -10.34
CA LYS A 252 -18.45 -1.64 -9.45
C LYS A 252 -19.78 -1.67 -10.20
N GLN A 253 -20.85 -2.12 -9.56
CA GLN A 253 -22.20 -2.07 -10.14
C GLN A 253 -22.58 -0.65 -10.62
N ARG A 254 -23.26 -0.58 -11.76
CA ARG A 254 -23.86 0.65 -12.34
C ARG A 254 -25.27 0.38 -12.81
N LYS A 255 -26.00 1.45 -13.17
CA LYS A 255 -27.32 1.33 -13.77
C LYS A 255 -27.22 0.51 -15.05
N GLY A 256 -27.93 -0.62 -15.11
CA GLY A 256 -27.92 -1.52 -16.27
C GLY A 256 -26.65 -2.36 -16.44
N VAL A 257 -25.69 -2.32 -15.50
CA VAL A 257 -24.43 -3.07 -15.59
C VAL A 257 -24.10 -3.70 -14.23
N ALA A 258 -24.02 -5.03 -14.19
CA ALA A 258 -23.69 -5.77 -12.97
C ALA A 258 -22.25 -5.52 -12.50
N GLU A 259 -21.99 -5.76 -11.21
CA GLU A 259 -20.64 -5.72 -10.66
C GLU A 259 -19.76 -6.83 -11.27
N MET A 260 -18.56 -6.46 -11.71
CA MET A 260 -17.59 -7.35 -12.35
C MET A 260 -16.15 -6.87 -12.07
N PRO A 261 -15.60 -7.04 -10.85
CA PRO A 261 -14.26 -6.59 -10.52
C PRO A 261 -13.21 -7.33 -11.34
N ALA A 262 -12.11 -6.66 -11.70
CA ALA A 262 -11.03 -7.31 -12.42
C ALA A 262 -10.33 -8.34 -11.52
N LEU A 263 -9.91 -9.48 -12.08
CA LEU A 263 -9.19 -10.52 -11.32
C LEU A 263 -7.90 -10.00 -10.67
N MET A 264 -7.22 -9.06 -11.34
CA MET A 264 -6.02 -8.41 -10.83
C MET A 264 -6.34 -7.47 -9.64
N PHE A 265 -7.52 -6.85 -9.64
CA PHE A 265 -7.98 -6.00 -8.55
C PHE A 265 -8.22 -6.81 -7.27
N ASP A 266 -8.78 -8.02 -7.41
CA ASP A 266 -9.04 -8.95 -6.32
C ASP A 266 -7.79 -9.39 -5.55
N VAL A 267 -6.64 -9.46 -6.22
CA VAL A 267 -5.34 -9.81 -5.63
C VAL A 267 -4.50 -8.58 -5.27
N LYS A 268 -5.11 -7.38 -5.33
CA LYS A 268 -4.50 -6.10 -4.98
C LYS A 268 -3.33 -5.68 -5.85
N THR A 269 -3.28 -6.15 -7.10
CA THR A 269 -2.31 -5.67 -8.09
C THR A 269 -2.58 -4.19 -8.38
N ASN A 270 -1.55 -3.35 -8.29
CA ASN A 270 -1.64 -1.91 -8.55
C ASN A 270 -1.05 -1.53 -9.93
N CYS A 271 -1.10 -0.24 -10.27
CA CYS A 271 -0.72 0.25 -11.59
C CYS A 271 0.73 -0.10 -11.97
N LEU A 272 1.66 -0.08 -11.00
CA LEU A 272 3.09 -0.34 -11.19
C LEU A 272 3.40 -1.81 -11.52
N ALA A 273 2.40 -2.69 -11.44
CA ALA A 273 2.57 -4.08 -11.88
C ALA A 273 2.61 -4.20 -13.41
N CYS A 274 1.87 -3.32 -14.10
CA CYS A 274 1.74 -3.34 -15.56
C CYS A 274 2.45 -2.16 -16.20
N HIS A 275 2.37 -0.97 -15.60
CA HIS A 275 3.01 0.25 -16.08
C HIS A 275 4.47 0.30 -15.61
N VAL A 276 5.35 -0.38 -16.36
CA VAL A 276 6.77 -0.52 -16.01
C VAL A 276 7.70 0.09 -17.06
N GLU A 277 7.18 0.44 -18.24
CA GLU A 277 7.96 1.04 -19.32
C GLU A 277 7.77 2.54 -19.36
N LYS A 278 8.86 3.31 -19.36
CA LYS A 278 8.80 4.76 -19.57
C LYS A 278 8.62 5.07 -21.06
N LYS A 279 7.69 5.96 -21.37
CA LYS A 279 7.50 6.54 -22.70
C LYS A 279 7.44 8.05 -22.59
N VAL A 280 7.92 8.75 -23.60
CA VAL A 280 7.77 10.21 -23.67
C VAL A 280 6.53 10.53 -24.50
N VAL A 281 5.55 11.20 -23.89
CA VAL A 281 4.34 11.66 -24.57
C VAL A 281 4.30 13.18 -24.46
N LYS A 282 4.32 13.87 -25.60
CA LYS A 282 4.29 15.35 -25.67
C LYS A 282 5.37 16.03 -24.80
N GLY A 283 6.55 15.41 -24.68
CA GLY A 283 7.68 15.92 -23.91
C GLY A 283 7.71 15.49 -22.44
N GLU A 284 6.68 14.80 -21.94
CA GLU A 284 6.62 14.30 -20.57
C GLU A 284 6.91 12.80 -20.49
N GLU A 285 7.70 12.37 -19.51
CA GLU A 285 7.87 10.94 -19.20
C GLU A 285 6.61 10.40 -18.51
N VAL A 286 5.98 9.41 -19.14
CA VAL A 286 4.82 8.68 -18.61
C VAL A 286 5.13 7.19 -18.52
N GLU A 287 4.66 6.56 -17.45
CA GLU A 287 4.73 5.10 -17.34
C GLU A 287 3.61 4.46 -18.18
N SER A 288 3.99 3.48 -18.98
CA SER A 288 3.12 2.80 -19.93
C SER A 288 3.13 1.29 -19.68
N GLY A 289 1.96 0.70 -19.92
CA GLY A 289 1.79 -0.75 -19.89
C GLY A 289 2.44 -1.45 -21.09
N SER A 290 2.94 -2.67 -20.88
CA SER A 290 3.39 -3.54 -21.97
C SER A 290 2.95 -4.98 -21.78
N GLY A 291 2.81 -5.72 -22.89
CA GLY A 291 2.45 -7.14 -22.85
C GLY A 291 3.50 -7.99 -22.11
N LYS A 292 4.77 -7.56 -22.11
CA LYS A 292 5.84 -8.18 -21.30
C LYS A 292 5.54 -8.15 -19.80
N ALA A 293 4.90 -7.09 -19.31
CA ALA A 293 4.47 -7.01 -17.92
C ALA A 293 3.40 -8.07 -17.60
N CYS A 294 2.53 -8.41 -18.56
CA CYS A 294 1.59 -9.51 -18.42
C CYS A 294 2.32 -10.86 -18.34
N ALA A 295 3.27 -11.10 -19.25
CA ALA A 295 4.05 -12.33 -19.32
C ALA A 295 4.99 -12.55 -18.12
N ALA A 296 5.34 -11.50 -17.37
CA ALA A 296 6.12 -11.64 -16.13
C ALA A 296 5.40 -12.53 -15.10
N CYS A 297 4.08 -12.35 -14.95
CA CYS A 297 3.27 -13.16 -14.04
C CYS A 297 2.64 -14.36 -14.76
N HIS A 298 2.16 -14.17 -15.98
CA HIS A 298 1.43 -15.15 -16.76
C HIS A 298 2.34 -15.98 -17.67
N THR A 299 1.76 -16.74 -18.61
CA THR A 299 2.53 -17.44 -19.65
C THR A 299 2.89 -16.48 -20.79
N PRO A 300 3.93 -16.77 -21.61
CA PRO A 300 4.32 -15.90 -22.71
C PRO A 300 3.19 -15.55 -23.71
N LYS A 301 2.23 -16.47 -23.89
CA LYS A 301 1.03 -16.24 -24.73
C LYS A 301 0.19 -15.03 -24.29
N HIS A 302 0.33 -14.58 -23.04
CA HIS A 302 -0.42 -13.43 -22.53
C HIS A 302 0.17 -12.09 -22.96
N GLU A 303 1.35 -12.05 -23.61
CA GLU A 303 1.89 -10.81 -24.18
C GLU A 303 0.99 -10.26 -25.29
N GLU A 304 0.50 -11.13 -26.18
CA GLU A 304 -0.41 -10.77 -27.27
C GLU A 304 -1.84 -10.49 -26.78
N MET A 305 -2.24 -11.06 -25.64
CA MET A 305 -3.57 -10.90 -25.06
C MET A 305 -3.89 -9.43 -24.77
N ALA A 306 -2.91 -8.64 -24.31
CA ALA A 306 -3.10 -7.21 -24.06
C ALA A 306 -3.47 -6.45 -25.34
N LYS A 307 -2.85 -6.80 -26.47
CA LYS A 307 -3.16 -6.23 -27.78
C LYS A 307 -4.56 -6.65 -28.23
N GLU A 308 -4.87 -7.95 -28.15
CA GLU A 308 -6.20 -8.47 -28.51
C GLU A 308 -7.31 -7.78 -27.72
N TRP A 309 -7.13 -7.57 -26.42
CA TRP A 309 -8.11 -6.91 -25.58
C TRP A 309 -8.31 -5.45 -26.00
N LYS A 310 -7.20 -4.74 -26.27
CA LYS A 310 -7.24 -3.36 -26.74
C LYS A 310 -8.00 -3.26 -28.07
N ASP A 311 -7.66 -4.11 -29.03
CA ASP A 311 -8.26 -4.09 -30.37
C ASP A 311 -9.76 -4.39 -30.30
N LYS A 312 -10.16 -5.47 -29.62
CA LYS A 312 -11.58 -5.83 -29.46
C LYS A 312 -12.39 -4.73 -28.80
N THR A 313 -11.85 -4.11 -27.74
CA THR A 313 -12.56 -3.01 -27.06
C THR A 313 -12.62 -1.74 -27.89
N ALA A 314 -11.65 -1.52 -28.79
CA ALA A 314 -11.66 -0.38 -29.70
C ALA A 314 -12.66 -0.58 -30.83
N ASP A 315 -12.79 -1.81 -31.36
CA ASP A 315 -13.78 -2.12 -32.38
C ASP A 315 -15.20 -2.03 -31.82
N GLU A 316 -15.45 -2.55 -30.62
CA GLU A 316 -16.74 -2.42 -29.96
C GLU A 316 -17.08 -0.95 -29.64
N LEU A 317 -16.08 -0.14 -29.28
CA LEU A 317 -16.27 1.29 -29.06
C LEU A 317 -16.68 2.01 -30.34
N LYS A 318 -16.11 1.67 -31.49
CA LYS A 318 -16.52 2.24 -32.79
C LYS A 318 -17.97 1.92 -33.11
N ASN A 319 -18.40 0.67 -32.88
CA ASN A 319 -19.81 0.29 -33.07
C ASN A 319 -20.73 1.15 -32.19
N ALA A 320 -20.37 1.34 -30.92
CA ALA A 320 -21.13 2.19 -30.01
C ALA A 320 -21.17 3.67 -30.45
N GLU A 321 -20.07 4.20 -30.99
CA GLU A 321 -20.01 5.55 -31.56
C GLU A 321 -20.86 5.72 -32.82
N GLU A 322 -21.01 4.67 -33.64
CA GLU A 322 -21.89 4.67 -34.81
C GLU A 322 -23.36 4.74 -34.39
N ILE A 323 -23.79 3.88 -33.46
CA ILE A 323 -25.17 3.88 -32.93
C ILE A 323 -25.45 5.19 -32.17
N GLU A 324 -24.46 5.76 -31.47
CA GLU A 324 -24.62 7.07 -30.84
C GLU A 324 -24.96 8.16 -31.86
N LYS A 325 -24.30 8.18 -33.03
CA LYS A 325 -24.57 9.15 -34.09
C LYS A 325 -25.99 8.99 -34.61
N GLU A 326 -26.43 7.76 -34.86
CA GLU A 326 -27.80 7.48 -35.29
C GLU A 326 -28.83 7.98 -34.26
N ALA A 327 -28.60 7.75 -32.97
CA ALA A 327 -29.47 8.24 -31.91
C ALA A 327 -29.49 9.77 -31.81
N VAL A 328 -28.35 10.44 -32.03
CA VAL A 328 -28.28 11.90 -32.10
C VAL A 328 -29.11 12.42 -33.28
N ASP A 329 -28.91 11.86 -34.46
CA ASP A 329 -29.62 12.28 -35.67
C ASP A 329 -31.13 12.04 -35.55
N ALA A 330 -31.55 10.91 -34.97
CA ALA A 330 -32.95 10.62 -34.67
C ALA A 330 -33.56 11.66 -33.70
N ILE A 331 -32.83 12.00 -32.61
CA ILE A 331 -33.27 13.01 -31.64
C ILE A 331 -33.38 14.40 -32.27
N GLU A 332 -32.42 14.80 -33.13
CA GLU A 332 -32.43 16.08 -33.82
C GLU A 332 -33.61 16.17 -34.81
N ASN A 333 -33.82 15.13 -35.62
CA ASN A 333 -34.89 15.06 -36.61
C ASN A 333 -36.31 15.03 -36.01
N ALA A 334 -36.44 14.56 -34.78
CA ALA A 334 -37.71 14.48 -34.05
C ALA A 334 -38.07 15.75 -33.28
N LYS A 335 -37.16 16.74 -33.19
CA LYS A 335 -37.45 18.02 -32.51
C LYS A 335 -38.67 18.71 -33.10
N GLY A 336 -39.62 19.07 -32.25
CA GLY A 336 -40.88 19.71 -32.65
C GLY A 336 -41.93 18.75 -33.25
N LYS A 337 -41.60 17.46 -33.43
CA LYS A 337 -42.52 16.42 -33.94
C LYS A 337 -43.04 15.47 -32.85
N ILE A 338 -42.34 15.40 -31.72
CA ILE A 338 -42.70 14.55 -30.57
C ILE A 338 -42.97 15.40 -29.32
N SER A 339 -43.65 14.81 -28.33
CA SER A 339 -43.92 15.48 -27.06
C SER A 339 -42.62 15.80 -26.28
N GLU A 340 -42.63 16.89 -25.52
CA GLU A 340 -41.47 17.32 -24.73
C GLU A 340 -41.04 16.26 -23.70
N ALA A 341 -42.00 15.52 -23.14
CA ALA A 341 -41.73 14.43 -22.21
C ALA A 341 -40.94 13.28 -22.88
N LYS A 342 -41.33 12.92 -24.11
CA LYS A 342 -40.68 11.87 -24.91
C LYS A 342 -39.26 12.29 -25.33
N LEU A 343 -39.11 13.54 -25.79
CA LEU A 343 -37.81 14.13 -26.12
C LEU A 343 -36.86 14.16 -24.91
N LYS A 344 -37.37 14.54 -23.73
CA LYS A 344 -36.58 14.56 -22.49
C LYS A 344 -36.11 13.16 -22.08
N LYS A 345 -36.96 12.13 -22.26
CA LYS A 345 -36.62 10.74 -21.97
C LYS A 345 -35.54 10.20 -22.92
N ALA A 346 -35.67 10.44 -24.23
CA ALA A 346 -34.66 10.07 -25.23
C ALA A 346 -33.29 10.74 -24.95
N LYS A 347 -33.27 12.04 -24.66
CA LYS A 347 -32.03 12.74 -24.27
C LYS A 347 -31.40 12.19 -22.98
N ALA A 348 -32.21 11.72 -22.03
CA ALA A 348 -31.72 11.11 -20.80
C ALA A 348 -31.06 9.74 -21.06
N MET A 349 -31.64 8.93 -21.95
CA MET A 349 -31.07 7.66 -22.41
C MET A 349 -29.73 7.88 -23.14
N LEU A 350 -29.69 8.80 -24.11
CA LEU A 350 -28.44 9.20 -24.78
C LEU A 350 -27.36 9.65 -23.78
N LYS A 351 -27.74 10.46 -22.79
CA LYS A 351 -26.81 10.91 -21.74
C LYS A 351 -26.30 9.75 -20.89
N GLU A 352 -27.12 8.75 -20.60
CA GLU A 352 -26.71 7.58 -19.84
C GLU A 352 -25.77 6.68 -20.63
N GLY A 353 -26.09 6.38 -21.89
CA GLY A 353 -25.20 5.59 -22.77
C GLY A 353 -23.83 6.25 -22.94
N ARG A 354 -23.79 7.57 -23.16
CA ARG A 354 -22.54 8.36 -23.21
C ARG A 354 -21.70 8.24 -21.95
N LYS A 355 -22.30 8.12 -20.76
CA LYS A 355 -21.53 7.94 -19.51
C LYS A 355 -20.84 6.57 -19.49
N SER A 356 -21.54 5.52 -19.91
CA SER A 356 -20.98 4.17 -19.96
C SER A 356 -19.85 4.08 -20.99
N MET A 357 -20.10 4.58 -22.20
CA MET A 357 -19.11 4.62 -23.30
C MET A 357 -17.83 5.37 -22.91
N ARG A 358 -17.98 6.55 -22.30
CA ARG A 358 -16.86 7.41 -21.84
C ARG A 358 -15.89 6.71 -20.88
N ILE A 359 -16.40 5.79 -20.05
CA ILE A 359 -15.55 5.03 -19.13
C ILE A 359 -14.59 4.14 -19.91
N VAL A 360 -15.04 3.56 -21.01
CA VAL A 360 -14.23 2.68 -21.85
C VAL A 360 -13.28 3.48 -22.73
N GLU A 361 -13.78 4.55 -23.36
CA GLU A 361 -13.00 5.47 -24.21
C GLU A 361 -11.74 5.99 -23.48
N TYR A 362 -11.91 6.53 -22.27
CA TYR A 362 -10.79 7.11 -21.51
C TYR A 362 -10.13 6.13 -20.53
N GLY A 363 -10.81 5.04 -20.17
CA GLY A 363 -10.27 4.04 -19.27
C GLY A 363 -9.39 3.02 -19.99
N GLY A 364 -9.67 2.70 -21.25
CA GLY A 364 -8.98 1.66 -22.01
C GLY A 364 -9.34 0.26 -21.51
N GLY A 365 -9.90 -0.55 -22.40
CA GLY A 365 -10.53 -1.82 -22.03
C GLY A 365 -9.59 -2.89 -21.45
N VAL A 366 -8.27 -2.72 -21.56
CA VAL A 366 -7.26 -3.62 -20.97
C VAL A 366 -7.35 -3.71 -19.45
N HIS A 367 -7.86 -2.66 -18.79
CA HIS A 367 -8.03 -2.63 -17.33
C HIS A 367 -9.10 -3.61 -16.85
N ASN A 368 -10.14 -3.86 -17.66
CA ASN A 368 -11.16 -4.86 -17.41
C ASN A 368 -11.97 -5.12 -18.68
N LYS A 369 -11.51 -6.04 -19.54
CA LYS A 369 -12.13 -6.29 -20.85
C LYS A 369 -13.62 -6.62 -20.72
N LYS A 370 -13.96 -7.58 -19.85
CA LYS A 370 -15.34 -8.06 -19.72
C LYS A 370 -16.29 -6.94 -19.27
N TYR A 371 -15.91 -6.17 -18.25
CA TYR A 371 -16.71 -5.05 -17.78
C TYR A 371 -16.78 -3.92 -18.83
N SER A 372 -15.73 -3.73 -19.62
CA SER A 372 -15.74 -2.74 -20.71
C SER A 372 -16.76 -3.09 -21.80
N ILE A 373 -16.82 -4.36 -22.22
CA ILE A 373 -17.85 -4.81 -23.17
C ILE A 373 -19.25 -4.62 -22.57
N MET A 374 -19.48 -5.01 -21.32
CA MET A 374 -20.78 -4.80 -20.65
C MET A 374 -21.19 -3.31 -20.58
N LEU A 375 -20.23 -2.39 -20.45
CA LEU A 375 -20.50 -0.95 -20.49
C LEU A 375 -20.86 -0.46 -21.90
N LEU A 376 -20.21 -1.01 -22.94
CA LEU A 376 -20.51 -0.67 -24.33
C LEU A 376 -21.86 -1.26 -24.75
N ASP A 377 -22.15 -2.52 -24.43
CA ASP A 377 -23.47 -3.13 -24.64
C ASP A 377 -24.57 -2.28 -24.00
N ASN A 378 -24.35 -1.87 -22.75
CA ASN A 378 -25.30 -0.98 -22.06
C ASN A 378 -25.42 0.39 -22.73
N ALA A 379 -24.34 0.93 -23.30
CA ALA A 379 -24.38 2.19 -24.02
C ALA A 379 -25.21 2.08 -25.30
N MET A 380 -24.96 1.04 -26.11
CA MET A 380 -25.68 0.76 -27.34
C MET A 380 -27.16 0.55 -27.08
N ASN A 381 -27.53 -0.27 -26.08
CA ASN A 381 -28.93 -0.45 -25.71
C ASN A 381 -29.62 0.87 -25.33
N ASN A 382 -28.94 1.79 -24.63
CA ASN A 382 -29.53 3.10 -24.33
C ASN A 382 -29.70 3.98 -25.58
N PHE A 383 -28.85 3.81 -26.59
CA PHE A 383 -28.95 4.55 -27.84
C PHE A 383 -30.08 3.99 -28.71
N GLU A 384 -30.15 2.67 -28.84
CA GLU A 384 -31.24 1.94 -29.51
C GLU A 384 -32.59 2.23 -28.85
N ASP A 385 -32.71 2.10 -27.52
CA ASP A 385 -33.93 2.45 -26.77
C ASP A 385 -34.36 3.90 -27.01
N ALA A 386 -33.42 4.82 -27.23
CA ALA A 386 -33.73 6.22 -27.52
C ALA A 386 -34.27 6.40 -28.95
N ILE A 387 -33.73 5.67 -29.91
CA ILE A 387 -34.20 5.63 -31.31
C ILE A 387 -35.60 5.01 -31.36
N ASP A 388 -35.78 3.85 -30.75
CA ASP A 388 -37.05 3.12 -30.71
C ASP A 388 -38.15 3.95 -30.05
N LEU A 389 -37.83 4.55 -28.89
CA LEU A 389 -38.75 5.47 -28.23
C LEU A 389 -39.20 6.54 -29.22
N ILE A 390 -38.31 7.18 -29.97
CA ILE A 390 -38.67 8.22 -30.94
C ILE A 390 -39.53 7.68 -32.09
N GLY A 391 -39.26 6.45 -32.55
CA GLY A 391 -39.96 5.81 -33.66
C GLY A 391 -41.37 5.31 -33.35
N GLU A 392 -41.71 5.06 -32.08
CA GLU A 392 -43.07 4.69 -31.68
C GLU A 392 -44.09 5.81 -32.04
N GLU A 393 -45.16 5.47 -32.78
CA GLU A 393 -46.28 6.39 -33.04
C GLU A 393 -46.94 6.84 -31.72
N GLN A 394 -47.54 8.04 -31.72
CA GLN A 394 -48.31 8.53 -30.57
C GLN A 394 -49.61 7.73 -30.47
N ASP A 395 -49.75 6.91 -29.44
CA ASP A 395 -51.06 6.52 -28.92
C ASP A 395 -51.80 7.74 -28.32
#